data_AF-A0A6J4LAW9-F1
#
_entry.id   AF-A0A6J4LAW9-F1
#
_cell.length_a   1.000
_cell.length_b   1.000
_cell.length_c   1.000
_cell.angle_alpha   90.00
_cell.angle_beta   90.00
_cell.angle_gamma   90.00
#
_symmetry.space_group_name_H-M   'P 1'
#
loop_
_entity.id
_entity.type
_entity.pdbx_description
1 polymer ?
#
loop_
_entity_poly.entity_id
_entity_poly.type
_entity_poly.pdbx_seq_one_letter_code
_entity_poly.pdbx_strand_id
1 'polypeptide(L)' 'MTIYAQPGTDGSVVSYKARYENWIGGEWVPPVKGQYFENPSPVTGKTFCE' A
#
# COMPACT_ATOMS: atom_id res chain seq x y z
N MET A 1 -7.20 25.93 -3.65
CA MET A 1 -7.42 24.55 -3.16
C MET A 1 -6.33 23.69 -3.78
N THR A 2 -5.49 23.03 -2.99
CA THR A 2 -4.38 22.22 -3.51
C THR A 2 -4.89 20.81 -3.81
N ILE A 3 -4.65 20.33 -5.03
CA ILE A 3 -4.94 18.94 -5.42
C ILE A 3 -3.60 18.18 -5.33
N TYR A 4 -3.57 17.14 -4.49
CA TYR A 4 -2.42 16.25 -4.43
C TYR A 4 -2.47 15.24 -5.57
N ALA A 5 -1.31 14.92 -6.15
CA ALA A 5 -1.19 13.82 -7.09
C ALA A 5 -1.49 12.48 -6.38
N GLN A 6 -1.95 11.49 -7.15
CA GLN A 6 -2.27 10.18 -6.60
C GLN A 6 -1.02 9.51 -6.02
N PRO A 7 -1.14 8.67 -4.97
CA PRO A 7 0.02 7.94 -4.45
C PRO A 7 0.73 7.13 -5.53
N GLY A 8 2.07 7.18 -5.54
CA GLY A 8 2.88 6.42 -6.50
C GLY A 8 2.90 6.96 -7.94
N THR A 9 2.28 8.11 -8.22
CA THR A 9 2.40 8.80 -9.52
C THR A 9 3.41 9.94 -9.46
N ASP A 10 3.79 10.47 -10.63
CA ASP A 10 4.64 11.66 -10.70
C ASP A 10 4.00 12.85 -9.95
N GLY A 11 4.84 13.63 -9.27
CA GLY A 11 4.40 14.73 -8.40
C GLY A 11 3.74 14.32 -7.07
N SER A 12 3.65 13.02 -6.76
CA SER A 12 3.12 12.57 -5.48
C SER A 12 4.13 12.78 -4.36
N VAL A 13 3.65 13.24 -3.21
CA VAL A 13 4.45 13.38 -1.98
C VAL A 13 4.52 12.07 -1.19
N VAL A 14 3.80 11.04 -1.63
CA VAL A 14 3.77 9.72 -0.99
C VAL A 14 3.94 8.60 -2.01
N SER A 15 4.68 7.57 -1.62
CA SER A 15 4.84 6.33 -2.36
C SER A 15 4.64 5.16 -1.40
N TYR A 16 3.83 4.18 -1.82
CA TYR A 16 3.57 2.96 -1.07
C TYR A 16 4.26 1.78 -1.75
N LYS A 17 4.67 0.78 -0.96
CA LYS A 17 5.14 -0.49 -1.51
C LYS A 17 3.96 -1.25 -2.10
N ALA A 18 4.24 -2.06 -3.12
CA ALA A 18 3.24 -2.96 -3.67
C ALA A 18 2.76 -4.00 -2.64
N ARG A 19 3.61 -4.38 -1.68
CA ARG A 19 3.27 -5.30 -0.60
C ARG A 19 3.89 -4.90 0.74
N TYR A 20 3.19 -5.15 1.83
CA TYR A 20 3.76 -5.09 3.18
C TYR A 20 3.63 -6.43 3.91
N GLU A 21 4.65 -6.71 4.72
CA GLU A 21 4.60 -7.82 5.67
C GLU A 21 3.95 -7.36 6.98
N ASN A 22 3.74 -8.29 7.92
CA ASN A 22 3.35 -7.90 9.27
C ASN A 22 4.54 -7.26 9.99
N TRP A 23 4.31 -6.26 10.83
CA TRP A 23 5.35 -5.72 11.69
C TRP A 23 5.22 -6.31 13.10
N ILE A 24 6.08 -7.27 13.44
CA ILE A 24 6.01 -8.05 14.68
C ILE A 24 7.40 -8.05 15.33
N GLY A 25 7.50 -7.61 16.58
CA GLY A 25 8.75 -7.64 17.33
C GLY A 25 9.86 -6.73 16.78
N GLY A 26 9.53 -5.76 15.92
CA GLY A 26 10.53 -4.89 15.28
C GLY A 26 11.05 -5.41 13.94
N GLU A 27 10.40 -6.42 13.37
CA GLU A 27 10.77 -7.01 12.08
C GLU A 27 9.56 -7.15 11.15
N TRP A 28 9.83 -7.21 9.85
CA TRP A 28 8.86 -7.54 8.80
C TRP A 28 8.74 -9.06 8.69
N VAL A 29 7.57 -9.59 9.03
CA VAL A 29 7.32 -11.03 9.14
C VAL A 29 6.15 -11.44 8.21
N PRO A 30 6.36 -12.42 7.31
CA PRO A 30 5.29 -12.87 6.43
C PRO A 30 4.14 -13.52 7.20
N PRO A 31 2.90 -13.46 6.68
CA PRO A 31 1.76 -14.17 7.26
C PRO A 31 2.05 -15.67 7.35
N VAL A 32 1.70 -16.29 8.48
CA VAL A 32 1.95 -17.73 8.72
C VAL A 32 1.32 -18.62 7.63
N LYS A 33 0.18 -18.21 7.06
CA LYS A 33 -0.51 -18.92 5.98
C LYS A 33 -0.11 -18.44 4.57
N GLY A 34 0.81 -17.49 4.46
CA GLY A 34 1.23 -16.89 3.18
C GLY A 34 0.12 -16.13 2.44
N GLN A 35 -0.98 -15.78 3.12
CA GLN A 35 -2.13 -15.12 2.52
C GLN A 35 -2.04 -13.61 2.69
N TYR A 36 -2.18 -12.90 1.57
CA TYR A 36 -2.28 -11.44 1.48
C TYR A 36 -3.63 -11.09 0.84
N PHE A 37 -4.01 -9.82 0.87
CA PHE A 37 -5.23 -9.36 0.24
C PHE A 37 -5.03 -8.00 -0.42
N GLU A 38 -5.69 -7.79 -1.55
CA GLU A 38 -5.63 -6.53 -2.27
C GLU A 38 -6.30 -5.41 -1.48
N ASN A 39 -5.66 -4.23 -1.47
CA ASN A 39 -6.21 -3.00 -0.92
C ASN A 39 -6.59 -2.04 -2.06
N PRO A 40 -7.82 -2.15 -2.61
CA PRO A 40 -8.29 -1.23 -3.63
C PRO A 40 -8.61 0.14 -3.04
N SER A 41 -8.22 1.20 -3.76
CA SER A 41 -8.61 2.56 -3.39
C SER A 41 -10.13 2.71 -3.44
N PRO A 42 -10.79 3.30 -2.42
CA PRO A 42 -12.22 3.59 -2.47
C PRO A 42 -12.56 4.69 -3.49
N VAL A 43 -11.56 5.45 -3.97
CA VAL A 43 -11.75 6.55 -4.92
C VAL A 43 -11.77 6.04 -6.37
N THR A 44 -10.88 5.09 -6.70
CA THR A 44 -10.68 4.64 -8.09
C THR A 44 -11.00 3.16 -8.30
N GLY A 45 -11.17 2.38 -7.24
CA GLY A 45 -11.33 0.93 -7.27
C GLY A 45 -10.05 0.17 -7.64
N LYS A 46 -8.93 0.86 -7.89
CA LYS A 46 -7.67 0.23 -8.30
C LYS A 46 -6.86 -0.20 -7.08
N THR A 47 -6.36 -1.43 -7.11
CA THR A 47 -5.40 -1.95 -6.12
C THR A 47 -4.08 -1.21 -6.24
N PHE A 48 -3.57 -0.74 -5.10
CA PHE A 48 -2.30 -0.02 -5.01
C PHE A 48 -1.32 -0.66 -4.00
N CYS A 49 -1.78 -1.65 -3.25
CA CYS A 49 -1.03 -2.36 -2.23
C CYS A 49 -1.70 -3.72 -1.94
N GLU A 50 -0.94 -4.68 -1.46
CA GLU A 50 -1.37 -5.95 -0.87
C GLU A 50 -0.57 -6.35 0.38
#